data_AF-A0A8S3JQH2-F1
#
_entry.id   AF-A0A8S3JQH2-F1
#
_cell.length_a   1.000
_cell.length_b   1.000
_cell.length_c   1.000
_cell.angle_alpha   90.00
_cell.angle_beta   90.00
_cell.angle_gamma   90.00
#
_symmetry.space_group_name_H-M   'P 1'
#
loop_
_entity.id
_entity.type
_entity.pdbx_description
1 polymer ?
#
loop_
_entity_poly.entity_id
_entity_poly.type
_entity_poly.pdbx_seq_one_letter_code
_entity_poly.pdbx_strand_id
1 'polypeptide(L)'
;VDLLAELKNSTNTEIPYSHQLYYDRHENIWRCKFAPNNKGNFYATILAKKKSERGLYTVAVTFPIEVNHIPSSNLTFPTTLQSFFDYDLKIKSPRSRASPKWSEKSSYTEVLIQAPDDIQLSSSIQRNKIPVENGSLTQYDHERQLWQFLFAPEQTGSHELIIFAKRINDKATAAGAVAIFPLNVTKVEQPMKFPLTYT
;
A
#
# COMPACT_ATOMS: atom_id res chain seq x y z
N VAL A 1 -13.49 16.83 -7.70
CA VAL A 1 -12.04 17.07 -7.86
C VAL A 1 -11.31 15.75 -7.69
N ASP A 2 -10.19 15.59 -8.37
CA ASP A 2 -9.22 14.50 -8.18
C ASP A 2 -7.92 15.12 -7.68
N LEU A 3 -7.27 14.51 -6.70
CA LEU A 3 -6.07 15.06 -6.06
C LEU A 3 -4.90 14.08 -6.19
N LEU A 4 -3.70 14.63 -6.29
CA LEU A 4 -2.43 13.94 -6.08
C LEU A 4 -1.62 14.66 -5.01
N ALA A 5 -0.71 13.93 -4.37
CA ALA A 5 0.19 14.48 -3.38
C ALA A 5 1.62 14.03 -3.72
N GLU A 6 2.59 14.88 -3.44
CA GLU A 6 4.01 14.59 -3.58
C GLU A 6 4.76 15.21 -2.40
N LEU A 7 5.81 14.53 -1.94
CA LEU A 7 6.76 15.11 -0.98
C LEU A 7 8.14 15.14 -1.63
N LYS A 8 8.72 16.34 -1.72
CA LYS A 8 10.06 16.54 -2.27
C LYS A 8 10.98 17.18 -1.23
N ASN A 9 12.25 16.84 -1.26
CA ASN A 9 13.26 17.52 -0.43
C ASN A 9 13.71 18.85 -1.06
N SER A 10 14.67 19.54 -0.43
CA SER A 10 15.27 20.78 -0.93
C SER A 10 15.99 20.66 -2.28
N THR A 11 16.37 19.44 -2.70
CA THR A 11 16.96 19.17 -4.02
C THR A 11 15.91 18.79 -5.06
N ASN A 12 14.62 19.00 -4.77
CA ASN A 12 13.48 18.67 -5.63
C ASN A 12 13.37 17.16 -5.95
N THR A 13 13.97 16.31 -5.12
CA THR A 13 13.91 14.85 -5.24
C THR A 13 12.69 14.33 -4.51
N GLU A 14 11.87 13.54 -5.19
CA GLU A 14 10.70 12.90 -4.61
C GLU A 14 11.12 11.85 -3.56
N ILE A 15 10.42 11.85 -2.44
CA ILE A 15 10.60 10.84 -1.39
C ILE A 15 9.59 9.73 -1.62
N PRO A 16 10.01 8.50 -1.97
CA PRO A 16 9.09 7.41 -2.26
C PRO A 16 8.33 6.98 -0.99
N TYR A 17 7.05 6.58 -1.16
CA TYR A 17 6.18 6.08 -0.09
C TYR A 17 6.01 7.03 1.11
N SER A 18 6.22 8.32 0.88
CA SER A 18 6.25 9.35 1.91
C SER A 18 4.91 10.03 2.12
N HIS A 19 3.88 9.67 1.36
CA HIS A 19 2.58 10.32 1.50
C HIS A 19 1.44 9.31 1.39
N GLN A 20 0.29 9.70 1.95
CA GLN A 20 -0.97 8.99 1.81
C GLN A 20 -2.07 10.04 1.59
N LEU A 21 -2.84 9.86 0.52
CA LEU A 21 -3.89 10.78 0.11
C LEU A 21 -5.19 10.01 -0.10
N TYR A 22 -6.26 10.48 0.53
CA TYR A 22 -7.60 9.94 0.34
C TYR A 22 -8.67 10.93 0.74
N TYR A 23 -9.86 10.74 0.20
CA TYR A 23 -11.03 11.49 0.58
C TYR A 23 -11.76 10.75 1.71
N ASP A 24 -11.81 11.37 2.88
CA ASP A 24 -12.59 10.88 4.01
C ASP A 24 -14.06 11.28 3.79
N ARG A 25 -14.89 10.28 3.48
CA ARG A 25 -16.32 10.48 3.21
C ARG A 25 -17.12 10.78 4.46
N HIS A 26 -16.66 10.39 5.64
CA HIS A 26 -17.36 10.63 6.90
C HIS A 26 -17.24 12.10 7.30
N GLU A 27 -16.04 12.66 7.15
CA GLU A 27 -15.78 14.07 7.47
C GLU A 27 -15.93 15.00 6.26
N ASN A 28 -16.16 14.47 5.06
CA ASN A 28 -16.25 15.24 3.81
C ASN A 28 -15.00 16.10 3.56
N ILE A 29 -13.81 15.55 3.81
CA ILE A 29 -12.52 16.24 3.63
C ILE A 29 -11.49 15.35 2.91
N TRP A 30 -10.55 15.99 2.21
CA TRP A 30 -9.35 15.29 1.76
C TRP A 30 -8.33 15.23 2.89
N ARG A 31 -7.86 14.02 3.20
CA ARG A 31 -6.77 13.80 4.13
C ARG A 31 -5.48 13.57 3.37
N CYS A 32 -4.48 14.39 3.69
CA CYS A 32 -3.14 14.30 3.14
C CYS A 32 -2.18 14.06 4.31
N LYS A 33 -1.47 12.94 4.31
CA LYS A 33 -0.43 12.62 5.28
C LYS A 33 0.91 12.63 4.58
N PHE A 34 1.93 13.16 5.24
CA PHE A 34 3.30 13.24 4.74
C PHE A 34 4.27 12.71 5.80
N ALA A 35 5.30 12.01 5.35
CA ALA A 35 6.31 11.34 6.16
C ALA A 35 7.70 11.62 5.57
N PRO A 36 8.33 12.73 5.97
CA PRO A 36 9.73 13.00 5.68
C PRO A 36 10.65 11.89 6.19
N ASN A 37 11.75 11.63 5.48
CA ASN A 37 12.64 10.48 5.74
C ASN A 37 13.98 10.86 6.39
N ASN A 38 14.30 12.15 6.50
CA ASN A 38 15.48 12.68 7.19
C ASN A 38 15.20 14.09 7.73
N LYS A 39 16.17 14.64 8.48
CA LYS A 39 16.11 16.04 8.93
C LYS A 39 16.38 16.98 7.76
N GLY A 40 15.71 18.12 7.74
CA GLY A 40 15.88 19.15 6.73
C GLY A 40 14.57 19.72 6.22
N ASN A 41 14.64 20.39 5.07
CA ASN A 41 13.52 21.08 4.46
C ASN A 41 12.89 20.24 3.35
N PHE A 42 11.56 20.16 3.39
CA PHE A 42 10.74 19.47 2.41
C PHE A 42 9.61 20.36 1.91
N TYR A 43 9.02 19.96 0.80
CA TYR A 43 7.88 20.60 0.17
C TYR A 43 6.81 19.54 -0.10
N ALA A 44 5.71 19.63 0.62
CA ALA A 44 4.52 18.83 0.39
C ALA A 44 3.63 19.55 -0.63
N THR A 45 3.48 18.99 -1.82
CA THR A 45 2.70 19.59 -2.89
C THR A 45 1.43 18.78 -3.11
N ILE A 46 0.29 19.45 -3.09
CA ILE A 46 -0.99 18.88 -3.48
C ILE A 46 -1.31 19.41 -4.88
N LEU A 47 -1.54 18.49 -5.81
CA LEU A 47 -1.99 18.81 -7.14
C LEU A 47 -3.47 18.45 -7.29
N ALA A 48 -4.19 19.21 -8.11
CA ALA A 48 -5.61 19.02 -8.33
C ALA A 48 -5.96 19.05 -9.81
N LYS A 49 -7.03 18.33 -10.16
CA LYS A 49 -7.74 18.52 -11.43
C LYS A 49 -9.23 18.26 -11.25
N LYS A 50 -10.07 18.75 -12.16
CA LYS A 50 -11.46 18.30 -12.19
C LYS A 50 -11.54 16.90 -12.81
N LYS A 51 -12.41 16.06 -12.28
CA LYS A 51 -12.61 14.69 -12.80
C LYS A 51 -13.09 14.68 -14.26
N SER A 52 -13.80 15.73 -14.67
CA SER A 52 -14.31 15.92 -16.04
C SER A 52 -13.24 16.42 -17.02
N GLU A 53 -12.11 16.94 -16.54
CA GLU A 53 -11.08 17.53 -17.39
C GLU A 53 -10.06 16.45 -17.80
N ARG A 54 -9.90 16.27 -19.12
CA ARG A 54 -8.77 15.53 -19.70
C ARG A 54 -7.57 16.47 -19.75
N GLY A 55 -6.97 16.74 -18.60
CA GLY A 55 -5.83 17.65 -18.45
C GLY A 55 -4.80 17.12 -17.46
N LEU A 56 -3.66 17.80 -17.41
CA LEU A 56 -2.64 17.56 -16.40
C LEU A 56 -3.12 18.10 -15.05
N TYR A 57 -2.60 17.50 -13.99
CA TYR A 57 -2.75 18.04 -12.65
C TYR A 57 -2.00 19.37 -12.53
N THR A 58 -2.62 20.38 -11.91
CA THR A 58 -1.98 21.65 -11.57
C THR A 58 -1.72 21.73 -10.08
N VAL A 59 -0.69 22.47 -9.67
CA VAL A 59 -0.40 22.69 -8.25
C VAL A 59 -1.54 23.48 -7.63
N ALA A 60 -2.21 22.89 -6.64
CA ALA A 60 -3.25 23.55 -5.87
C ALA A 60 -2.65 24.29 -4.66
N VAL A 61 -1.70 23.65 -3.98
CA VAL A 61 -1.01 24.22 -2.82
C VAL A 61 0.33 23.50 -2.58
N THR A 62 1.31 24.24 -2.07
CA THR A 62 2.58 23.70 -1.58
C THR A 62 2.83 24.17 -0.16
N PHE A 63 3.17 23.24 0.72
CA PHE A 63 3.51 23.49 2.11
C PHE A 63 5.01 23.25 2.34
N PRO A 64 5.78 24.25 2.81
CA PRO A 64 7.12 23.99 3.32
C PRO A 64 7.02 23.25 4.65
N ILE A 65 7.87 22.24 4.83
CA ILE A 65 7.96 21.43 6.05
C ILE A 65 9.42 21.44 6.51
N GLU A 66 9.68 22.02 7.68
CA GLU A 66 10.97 21.96 8.34
C GLU A 66 10.99 20.82 9.36
N VAL A 67 11.93 19.89 9.20
CA VAL A 67 12.01 18.66 9.99
C VAL A 67 13.26 18.68 10.85
N ASN A 68 13.06 18.97 12.14
CA ASN A 68 14.13 19.04 13.12
C ASN A 68 14.35 17.72 13.89
N HIS A 69 13.37 16.83 13.86
CA HIS A 69 13.42 15.50 14.48
C HIS A 69 12.73 14.45 13.61
N ILE A 70 13.35 13.27 13.50
CA ILE A 70 12.80 12.09 12.83
C ILE A 70 12.74 10.96 13.86
N PRO A 71 11.60 10.26 14.01
CA PRO A 71 11.51 9.07 14.84
C PRO A 71 12.56 8.02 14.44
N SER A 72 12.98 7.17 15.38
CA SER A 72 14.00 6.13 15.13
C SER A 72 13.67 5.16 13.99
N SER A 73 12.39 5.02 13.64
CA SER A 73 11.93 4.34 12.43
C SER A 73 11.28 5.30 11.46
N ASN A 74 11.77 5.35 10.23
CA ASN A 74 11.15 6.12 9.16
C ASN A 74 9.73 5.61 8.89
N LEU A 75 8.75 6.49 9.08
CA LEU A 75 7.36 6.26 8.72
C LEU A 75 7.27 6.23 7.18
N THR A 76 6.64 5.20 6.64
CA THR A 76 6.29 5.14 5.21
C THR A 76 4.89 4.56 5.06
N PHE A 77 4.25 4.84 3.93
CA PHE A 77 2.90 4.38 3.62
C PHE A 77 2.91 3.47 2.39
N PRO A 78 2.22 2.33 2.42
CA PRO A 78 2.01 1.56 1.19
C PRO A 78 1.11 2.36 0.24
N THR A 79 1.16 2.02 -1.03
CA THR A 79 0.25 2.62 -2.00
C THR A 79 -1.15 2.11 -1.73
N THR A 80 -2.08 3.00 -1.36
CA THR A 80 -3.49 2.67 -1.11
C THR A 80 -4.39 3.42 -2.10
N LEU A 81 -5.41 2.75 -2.63
CA LEU A 81 -6.44 3.39 -3.44
C LEU A 81 -7.61 3.89 -2.58
N GLN A 82 -8.45 4.77 -3.12
CA GLN A 82 -9.63 5.29 -2.40
C GLN A 82 -10.53 4.18 -1.86
N SER A 83 -10.68 3.07 -2.61
CA SER A 83 -11.42 1.88 -2.22
C SER A 83 -10.94 1.25 -0.91
N PHE A 84 -9.64 1.37 -0.58
CA PHE A 84 -9.10 0.89 0.70
C PHE A 84 -9.81 1.55 1.89
N PHE A 85 -10.03 2.86 1.79
CA PHE A 85 -10.69 3.65 2.84
C PHE A 85 -12.21 3.52 2.76
N ASP A 86 -12.78 3.44 1.55
CA ASP A 86 -14.21 3.24 1.36
C ASP A 86 -14.70 1.88 1.91
N TYR A 87 -13.80 0.90 2.03
CA TYR A 87 -14.05 -0.42 2.63
C TYR A 87 -13.64 -0.51 4.12
N ASP A 88 -13.25 0.60 4.76
CA ASP A 88 -12.76 0.66 6.15
C ASP A 88 -11.65 -0.37 6.48
N LEU A 89 -10.76 -0.62 5.52
CA LEU A 89 -9.64 -1.55 5.71
C LEU A 89 -8.57 -0.93 6.61
N LYS A 90 -7.95 -1.75 7.46
CA LYS A 90 -6.90 -1.28 8.39
C LYS A 90 -5.70 -2.21 8.36
N ILE A 91 -4.55 -1.70 7.96
CA ILE A 91 -3.28 -2.44 8.00
C ILE A 91 -2.85 -2.57 9.46
N LYS A 92 -2.75 -3.82 9.94
CA LYS A 92 -2.21 -4.14 11.27
C LYS A 92 -0.72 -4.48 11.20
N SER A 93 -0.29 -5.13 10.12
CA SER A 93 1.12 -5.41 9.83
C SER A 93 1.37 -5.35 8.32
N PRO A 94 2.44 -4.69 7.85
CA PRO A 94 3.43 -3.97 8.63
C PRO A 94 2.89 -2.63 9.16
N ARG A 95 3.13 -2.32 10.44
CA ARG A 95 2.72 -1.04 11.03
C ARG A 95 3.70 0.06 10.61
N SER A 96 3.18 1.19 10.14
CA SER A 96 3.96 2.40 9.83
C SER A 96 5.05 2.20 8.76
N ARG A 97 4.90 1.19 7.89
CA ARG A 97 5.83 0.92 6.80
C ARG A 97 5.10 0.60 5.52
N ALA A 98 5.68 1.02 4.39
CA ALA A 98 5.20 0.69 3.07
C ALA A 98 5.50 -0.75 2.66
N SER A 99 6.61 -1.31 3.15
CA SER A 99 7.04 -2.67 2.83
C SER A 99 7.00 -3.57 4.07
N PRO A 100 6.54 -4.81 3.93
CA PRO A 100 6.77 -5.81 4.96
C PRO A 100 8.25 -6.20 4.99
N LYS A 101 8.72 -6.69 6.13
CA LYS A 101 10.14 -7.04 6.31
C LYS A 101 10.43 -8.39 5.67
N TRP A 102 11.29 -8.41 4.66
CA TRP A 102 11.90 -9.64 4.17
C TRP A 102 12.97 -10.12 5.14
N SER A 103 12.96 -11.41 5.46
CA SER A 103 13.99 -12.09 6.25
C SER A 103 14.67 -13.11 5.37
N GLU A 104 16.00 -13.10 5.32
CA GLU A 104 16.78 -14.01 4.47
C GLU A 104 16.59 -15.48 4.82
N LYS A 105 16.12 -15.77 6.03
CA LYS A 105 15.81 -17.13 6.54
C LYS A 105 14.36 -17.54 6.31
N SER A 106 13.55 -16.71 5.65
CA SER A 106 12.12 -16.93 5.47
C SER A 106 11.82 -17.22 3.99
N SER A 107 10.88 -18.14 3.74
CA SER A 107 10.38 -18.43 2.39
C SER A 107 9.19 -17.56 1.99
N TYR A 108 8.64 -16.80 2.92
CA TYR A 108 7.52 -15.89 2.69
C TYR A 108 7.57 -14.67 3.62
N THR A 109 6.79 -13.65 3.29
CA THR A 109 6.48 -12.50 4.15
C THR A 109 4.98 -12.40 4.41
N GLU A 110 4.60 -11.75 5.49
CA GLU A 110 3.21 -11.60 5.93
C GLU A 110 2.75 -10.14 5.86
N VAL A 111 1.50 -9.94 5.47
CA VAL A 111 0.71 -8.72 5.67
C VAL A 111 -0.57 -9.09 6.42
N LEU A 112 -0.97 -8.28 7.40
CA LEU A 112 -2.18 -8.47 8.18
C LEU A 112 -3.11 -7.26 8.02
N ILE A 113 -4.36 -7.50 7.62
CA ILE A 113 -5.38 -6.46 7.44
C ILE A 113 -6.63 -6.83 8.24
N GLN A 114 -7.20 -5.84 8.91
CA GLN A 114 -8.55 -5.92 9.45
C GLN A 114 -9.53 -5.39 8.39
N ALA A 115 -10.63 -6.10 8.20
CA ALA A 115 -11.70 -5.72 7.28
C ALA A 115 -13.07 -5.96 7.94
N PRO A 116 -14.12 -5.22 7.53
CA PRO A 116 -15.49 -5.58 7.86
C PRO A 116 -15.91 -6.95 7.30
N ASP A 117 -16.90 -7.58 7.93
CA ASP A 117 -17.38 -8.93 7.58
C ASP A 117 -18.02 -9.02 6.19
N ASP A 118 -18.46 -7.90 5.63
CA ASP A 118 -19.08 -7.83 4.30
C ASP A 118 -18.07 -7.66 3.15
N ILE A 119 -16.77 -7.72 3.46
CA ILE A 119 -15.67 -7.59 2.50
C ILE A 119 -15.00 -8.93 2.25
N GLN A 120 -14.89 -9.29 0.98
CA GLN A 120 -14.03 -10.37 0.52
C GLN A 120 -12.68 -9.82 0.09
N LEU A 121 -11.60 -10.43 0.60
CA LEU A 121 -10.23 -10.07 0.27
C LEU A 121 -9.53 -11.19 -0.50
N SER A 122 -8.58 -10.81 -1.35
CA SER A 122 -7.65 -11.72 -2.01
C SER A 122 -6.32 -11.01 -2.27
N SER A 123 -5.31 -11.76 -2.70
CA SER A 123 -3.99 -11.20 -2.98
C SER A 123 -3.32 -11.78 -4.21
N SER A 124 -2.32 -11.06 -4.71
CA SER A 124 -1.38 -11.53 -5.72
C SER A 124 0.00 -10.92 -5.46
N ILE A 125 1.06 -11.61 -5.87
CA ILE A 125 2.41 -11.05 -5.94
C ILE A 125 2.82 -10.95 -7.41
N GLN A 126 3.48 -9.85 -7.77
CA GLN A 126 3.99 -9.63 -9.12
C GLN A 126 5.46 -9.25 -9.10
N ARG A 127 6.18 -9.63 -10.16
CA ARG A 127 7.53 -9.17 -10.46
C ARG A 127 7.54 -8.63 -11.88
N ASN A 128 7.99 -7.38 -12.07
CA ASN A 128 7.95 -6.72 -13.38
C ASN A 128 6.56 -6.78 -14.05
N LYS A 129 5.48 -6.60 -13.24
CA LYS A 129 4.07 -6.71 -13.67
C LYS A 129 3.62 -8.10 -14.13
N ILE A 130 4.45 -9.12 -13.92
CA ILE A 130 4.12 -10.52 -14.22
C ILE A 130 3.73 -11.19 -12.89
N PRO A 131 2.52 -11.76 -12.78
CA PRO A 131 2.11 -12.50 -11.59
C PRO A 131 3.03 -13.69 -11.30
N VAL A 132 3.36 -13.89 -10.03
CA VAL A 132 4.02 -15.11 -9.57
C VAL A 132 2.93 -16.13 -9.26
N GLU A 133 2.85 -17.17 -10.08
CA GLU A 133 1.88 -18.25 -9.93
C GLU A 133 2.03 -18.93 -8.57
N ASN A 134 0.93 -19.06 -7.82
CA ASN A 134 0.90 -19.63 -6.46
C ASN A 134 1.87 -18.94 -5.48
N GLY A 135 2.29 -17.70 -5.78
CA GLY A 135 3.19 -16.93 -4.94
C GLY A 135 2.50 -16.22 -3.78
N SER A 136 1.17 -16.31 -3.66
CA SER A 136 0.43 -15.71 -2.54
C SER A 136 -0.68 -16.62 -2.01
N LEU A 137 -0.91 -16.55 -0.70
CA LEU A 137 -2.03 -17.19 -0.01
C LEU A 137 -2.79 -16.13 0.79
N THR A 138 -4.12 -16.13 0.66
CA THR A 138 -5.02 -15.31 1.49
C THR A 138 -5.83 -16.22 2.39
N GLN A 139 -5.85 -15.96 3.69
CA GLN A 139 -6.67 -16.70 4.64
C GLN A 139 -7.15 -15.81 5.79
N TYR A 140 -8.22 -16.21 6.45
CA TYR A 140 -8.70 -15.54 7.66
C TYR A 140 -8.14 -16.23 8.90
N ASP A 141 -7.38 -15.50 9.70
CA ASP A 141 -6.88 -15.94 11.00
C ASP A 141 -7.98 -15.70 12.05
N HIS A 142 -8.69 -16.77 12.42
CA HIS A 142 -9.78 -16.73 13.40
C HIS A 142 -9.30 -16.42 14.83
N GLU A 143 -8.05 -16.70 15.19
CA GLU A 143 -7.56 -16.37 16.53
C GLU A 143 -7.31 -14.87 16.65
N ARG A 144 -6.71 -14.27 15.62
CA ARG A 144 -6.40 -12.84 15.60
C ARG A 144 -7.58 -11.97 15.12
N GLN A 145 -8.59 -12.59 14.50
CA GLN A 145 -9.67 -11.89 13.80
C GLN A 145 -9.13 -10.93 12.73
N LEU A 146 -8.20 -11.43 11.91
CA LEU A 146 -7.51 -10.66 10.87
C LEU A 146 -7.41 -11.47 9.59
N TRP A 147 -7.45 -10.78 8.46
CA TRP A 147 -7.03 -11.34 7.19
C TRP A 147 -5.51 -11.40 7.12
N GLN A 148 -4.99 -12.59 6.86
CA GLN A 148 -3.58 -12.88 6.69
C GLN A 148 -3.27 -13.12 5.22
N PHE A 149 -2.28 -12.38 4.73
CA PHE A 149 -1.76 -12.52 3.37
C PHE A 149 -0.30 -12.94 3.45
N LEU A 150 -0.01 -14.10 2.89
CA LEU A 150 1.35 -14.64 2.81
C LEU A 150 1.83 -14.51 1.37
N PHE A 151 3.08 -14.08 1.20
CA PHE A 151 3.69 -13.86 -0.10
C PHE A 151 5.06 -14.54 -0.18
N ALA A 152 5.20 -15.46 -1.11
CA ALA A 152 6.40 -16.27 -1.34
C ALA A 152 7.04 -15.86 -2.69
N PRO A 153 7.98 -14.90 -2.68
CA PRO A 153 8.75 -14.57 -3.88
C PRO A 153 9.72 -15.71 -4.22
N GLU A 154 9.78 -16.09 -5.48
CA GLU A 154 10.67 -17.16 -5.96
C GLU A 154 12.06 -16.67 -6.37
N GLN A 155 12.19 -15.37 -6.60
CA GLN A 155 13.40 -14.75 -7.14
C GLN A 155 13.78 -13.52 -6.33
N THR A 156 15.03 -13.10 -6.46
CA THR A 156 15.49 -11.83 -5.89
C THR A 156 15.03 -10.63 -6.71
N GLY A 157 15.07 -9.46 -6.09
CA GLY A 157 14.72 -8.16 -6.69
C GLY A 157 13.37 -7.62 -6.23
N SER A 158 12.87 -6.64 -6.99
CA SER A 158 11.66 -5.90 -6.65
C SER A 158 10.39 -6.66 -7.02
N HIS A 159 9.48 -6.74 -6.07
CA HIS A 159 8.16 -7.35 -6.18
C HIS A 159 7.10 -6.36 -5.69
N GLU A 160 5.88 -6.53 -6.19
CA GLU A 160 4.68 -5.83 -5.74
C GLU A 160 3.73 -6.85 -5.11
N LEU A 161 3.34 -6.61 -3.85
CA LEU A 161 2.34 -7.41 -3.15
C LEU A 161 1.03 -6.66 -3.23
N ILE A 162 0.06 -7.22 -3.93
CA ILE A 162 -1.20 -6.55 -4.27
C ILE A 162 -2.32 -7.19 -3.45
N ILE A 163 -3.09 -6.36 -2.76
CA ILE A 163 -4.31 -6.74 -2.07
C ILE A 163 -5.49 -6.27 -2.89
N PHE A 164 -6.45 -7.16 -3.09
CA PHE A 164 -7.72 -6.89 -3.75
C PHE A 164 -8.86 -6.99 -2.75
N ALA A 165 -9.92 -6.21 -2.98
CA ALA A 165 -11.14 -6.28 -2.19
C ALA A 165 -12.38 -6.10 -3.07
N LYS A 166 -13.49 -6.69 -2.61
CA LYS A 166 -14.84 -6.41 -3.10
C LYS A 166 -15.85 -6.62 -1.97
N ARG A 167 -17.04 -6.03 -2.08
CA ARG A 167 -18.14 -6.43 -1.18
C ARG A 167 -18.66 -7.80 -1.58
N ILE A 168 -19.07 -8.61 -0.61
CA ILE A 168 -19.61 -9.95 -0.87
C ILE A 168 -20.86 -9.89 -1.77
N ASN A 169 -21.67 -8.85 -1.59
CA ASN A 169 -22.90 -8.64 -2.37
C ASN A 169 -22.68 -7.89 -3.70
N ASP A 170 -21.45 -7.50 -4.03
CA ASP A 170 -21.18 -6.87 -5.32
C ASP A 170 -21.33 -7.90 -6.43
N LYS A 171 -22.20 -7.60 -7.41
CA LYS A 171 -22.37 -8.39 -8.63
C LYS A 171 -21.17 -8.30 -9.58
N ALA A 172 -20.20 -7.43 -9.27
CA ALA A 172 -18.99 -7.31 -10.06
C ALA A 172 -18.17 -8.60 -9.98
N THR A 173 -17.77 -9.10 -11.15
CA THR A 173 -17.07 -10.39 -11.26
C THR A 173 -15.67 -10.34 -10.64
N ALA A 174 -15.01 -9.18 -10.64
CA ALA A 174 -13.63 -9.02 -10.22
C ALA A 174 -13.47 -8.07 -9.03
N ALA A 175 -12.60 -8.46 -8.09
CA ALA A 175 -12.15 -7.58 -7.01
C ALA A 175 -11.17 -6.53 -7.55
N GLY A 176 -11.28 -5.29 -7.06
CA GLY A 176 -10.36 -4.21 -7.41
C GLY A 176 -9.15 -4.20 -6.49
N ALA A 177 -7.99 -3.76 -6.99
CA ALA A 177 -6.84 -3.52 -6.13
C ALA A 177 -7.18 -2.43 -5.10
N VAL A 178 -6.72 -2.58 -3.87
CA VAL A 178 -6.94 -1.62 -2.78
C VAL A 178 -5.64 -1.17 -2.13
N ALA A 179 -4.65 -2.05 -2.05
CA ALA A 179 -3.34 -1.72 -1.51
C ALA A 179 -2.23 -2.44 -2.27
N ILE A 180 -1.08 -1.79 -2.40
CA ILE A 180 0.13 -2.33 -3.01
C ILE A 180 1.30 -2.07 -2.08
N PHE A 181 2.01 -3.13 -1.71
CA PHE A 181 3.20 -3.07 -0.87
C PHE A 181 4.42 -3.40 -1.73
N PRO A 182 5.42 -2.52 -1.81
CA PRO A 182 6.71 -2.89 -2.38
C PRO A 182 7.40 -3.94 -1.51
N LEU A 183 8.09 -4.88 -2.14
CA LEU A 183 8.97 -5.84 -1.46
C LEU A 183 10.26 -5.99 -2.26
N ASN A 184 11.41 -5.70 -1.65
CA ASN A 184 12.70 -6.00 -2.24
C ASN A 184 13.30 -7.25 -1.59
N VAL A 185 13.50 -8.28 -2.41
CA VAL A 185 13.97 -9.60 -1.97
C VAL A 185 15.47 -9.69 -2.23
N THR A 186 16.27 -9.75 -1.17
CA THR A 186 17.75 -9.77 -1.28
C THR A 186 18.31 -11.17 -1.48
N LYS A 187 17.66 -12.18 -0.89
CA LYS A 187 18.06 -13.59 -0.94
C LYS A 187 16.81 -14.47 -0.81
N VAL A 188 16.78 -15.58 -1.54
CA VAL A 188 15.77 -16.64 -1.43
C VAL A 188 16.50 -17.93 -1.09
N GLU A 189 16.36 -18.43 0.14
CA GLU A 189 17.03 -19.68 0.56
C GLU A 189 16.30 -20.92 0.05
N GLN A 190 14.97 -20.93 0.15
CA GLN A 190 14.13 -22.01 -0.34
C GLN A 190 12.89 -21.40 -1.01
N PRO A 191 12.82 -21.44 -2.36
CA PRO A 191 11.62 -21.06 -3.08
C PRO A 191 10.43 -21.92 -2.61
N MET A 192 9.28 -21.28 -2.47
CA MET A 192 8.04 -21.92 -2.02
C MET A 192 6.90 -21.47 -2.93
N LYS A 193 5.98 -22.39 -3.22
CA LYS A 193 4.66 -22.09 -3.76
C LYS A 193 3.60 -22.48 -2.73
N PHE A 194 2.54 -21.70 -2.63
CA PHE A 194 1.37 -22.07 -1.84
C PHE A 194 0.52 -23.10 -2.59
N PRO A 195 -0.24 -23.96 -1.88
CA PRO A 195 -1.20 -24.82 -2.53
C PRO A 195 -2.30 -24.01 -3.22
N LEU A 196 -2.86 -24.55 -4.29
CA LEU A 196 -4.09 -24.03 -4.88
C LEU A 196 -5.24 -24.28 -3.91
N THR A 197 -5.78 -23.21 -3.34
CA THR A 197 -7.00 -23.27 -2.53
C THR A 197 -8.18 -22.92 -3.42
N TYR A 198 -9.10 -23.86 -3.61
CA TYR A 198 -10.40 -23.57 -4.22
C TYR A 198 -11.25 -22.87 -3.15
N THR A 199 -11.52 -21.58 -3.33
CA THR A 199 -12.43 -20.78 -2.49
C THR A 199 -13.72 -20.48 -3.22
#